data_AF-A0A920DYZ2-F1
#
_entry.id   AF-A0A920DYZ2-F1
#
_cell.length_a   1.000
_cell.length_b   1.000
_cell.length_c   1.000
_cell.angle_alpha   90.00
_cell.angle_beta   90.00
_cell.angle_gamma   90.00
#
_symmetry.space_group_name_H-M   'P 1'
#
loop_
_entity.id
_entity.type
_entity.pdbx_description
1 polymer ?
#
loop_
_entity_poly.entity_id
_entity_poly.type
_entity_poly.pdbx_seq_one_letter_code
_entity_poly.pdbx_strand_id
1 'polypeptide(L)'
;MSYLKKSGFLKHIFKSAPLIILFVAVLNEFDANYFGIPFLSVNLAFILIFFWTLKNIEQFGYGYIFLAGIINDVVTGSPLGLSSFLYMLICVATAYFRKITLRPNITKDWLFFLITISCVNSIYYIISSYFFDVSIDYRFLLTNNLATFLIFFLFYIIFNAYYKKFFRKSDV
;
A
#
# COMPACT_ATOMS: atom_id res chain seq x y z
N MET A 1 8.01 -40.96 -4.22
CA MET A 1 8.13 -40.01 -5.35
C MET A 1 7.02 -38.93 -5.28
N SER A 2 6.97 -38.14 -4.18
CA SER A 2 5.90 -37.15 -3.92
C SER A 2 6.43 -35.79 -3.40
N TYR A 3 7.73 -35.68 -3.09
CA TYR A 3 8.30 -34.48 -2.48
C TYR A 3 8.66 -33.34 -3.46
N LEU A 4 8.64 -33.58 -4.78
CA LEU A 4 9.12 -32.61 -5.77
C LEU A 4 8.01 -31.82 -6.50
N LYS A 5 6.73 -32.23 -6.42
CA LYS A 5 5.61 -31.49 -7.06
C LYS A 5 4.98 -30.43 -6.14
N LYS A 6 5.23 -30.51 -4.82
CA LYS A 6 4.68 -29.59 -3.80
C LYS A 6 5.37 -28.22 -3.79
N SER A 7 6.60 -28.12 -4.28
CA SER A 7 7.41 -26.90 -4.27
C SER A 7 6.92 -25.83 -5.26
N GLY A 8 6.39 -26.22 -6.42
CA GLY A 8 5.86 -25.30 -7.43
C GLY A 8 4.57 -24.59 -7.00
N PHE A 9 3.64 -25.34 -6.42
CA PHE A 9 2.36 -24.80 -5.93
C PHE A 9 2.55 -23.87 -4.72
N LEU A 10 3.36 -24.28 -3.74
CA LEU A 10 3.70 -23.43 -2.59
C LEU A 10 4.37 -22.13 -3.04
N LYS A 11 5.29 -22.19 -4.00
CA LYS A 11 5.95 -20.99 -4.56
C LYS A 11 4.96 -20.04 -5.23
N HIS A 12 3.90 -20.55 -5.86
CA HIS A 12 2.85 -19.71 -6.45
C HIS A 12 1.98 -19.03 -5.38
N ILE A 13 1.62 -19.74 -4.31
CA ILE A 13 0.89 -19.17 -3.15
C ILE A 13 1.72 -18.07 -2.47
N PHE A 14 3.01 -18.30 -2.24
CA PHE A 14 3.86 -17.25 -1.65
C PHE A 14 3.98 -16.04 -2.60
N LYS A 15 4.00 -16.24 -3.91
CA LYS A 15 3.99 -15.12 -4.86
C LYS A 15 2.70 -14.29 -4.81
N SER A 16 1.55 -14.90 -4.55
CA SER A 16 0.25 -14.21 -4.43
C SER A 16 -0.04 -13.66 -3.03
N ALA A 17 0.72 -14.06 -2.00
CA ALA A 17 0.50 -13.61 -0.63
C ALA A 17 0.46 -12.07 -0.46
N PRO A 18 1.33 -11.27 -1.10
CA PRO A 18 1.23 -9.82 -1.06
C PRO A 18 -0.14 -9.27 -1.47
N LEU A 19 -0.74 -9.86 -2.50
CA LEU A 19 -2.03 -9.46 -3.03
C LEU A 19 -3.16 -9.82 -2.07
N ILE A 20 -3.09 -11.01 -1.47
CA ILE A 20 -4.03 -11.45 -0.44
C ILE A 20 -3.97 -10.52 0.77
N ILE A 21 -2.75 -10.15 1.21
CA ILE A 21 -2.54 -9.22 2.32
C ILE A 21 -3.13 -7.84 1.99
N LEU A 22 -3.04 -7.38 0.74
CA LEU A 22 -3.71 -6.13 0.30
C LEU A 22 -5.22 -6.20 0.48
N PHE A 23 -5.87 -7.27 0.00
CA PHE A 23 -7.32 -7.41 0.16
C PHE A 23 -7.73 -7.53 1.63
N VAL A 24 -6.96 -8.23 2.46
CA VAL A 24 -7.21 -8.29 3.90
C VAL A 24 -7.07 -6.91 4.56
N ALA A 25 -6.07 -6.12 4.15
CA ALA A 25 -5.85 -4.76 4.66
C ALA A 25 -6.95 -3.79 4.23
N VAL A 26 -7.51 -3.95 3.03
CA VAL A 26 -8.65 -3.15 2.56
C VAL A 26 -9.96 -3.51 3.29
N LEU A 27 -10.11 -4.77 3.69
CA LEU A 27 -11.28 -5.22 4.46
C LEU A 27 -11.19 -4.85 5.95
N ASN A 28 -9.99 -4.54 6.46
CA ASN A 28 -9.76 -4.19 7.85
C ASN A 28 -8.99 -2.87 7.93
N GLU A 29 -9.70 -1.78 8.20
CA GLU A 29 -9.02 -0.54 8.56
C GLU A 29 -8.33 -0.71 9.92
N PHE A 30 -7.02 -0.43 9.95
CA PHE A 30 -6.28 -0.43 11.20
C PHE A 30 -6.48 0.90 11.91
N ASP A 31 -7.55 1.00 12.69
CA ASP A 31 -7.84 2.16 13.52
C ASP A 31 -7.52 1.89 15.00
N ALA A 32 -6.53 2.59 15.55
CA ALA A 32 -6.16 2.45 16.96
C ALA A 32 -7.15 3.14 17.90
N ASN A 33 -8.17 3.82 17.36
CA ASN A 33 -9.30 4.33 18.12
C ASN A 33 -10.04 3.18 18.85
N TYR A 34 -10.09 1.98 18.27
CA TYR A 34 -10.62 0.78 18.92
C TYR A 34 -9.83 0.36 20.18
N PHE A 35 -8.56 0.77 20.27
CA PHE A 35 -7.67 0.48 21.40
C PHE A 35 -7.57 1.67 22.38
N GLY A 36 -8.38 2.72 22.20
CA GLY A 36 -8.43 3.89 23.09
C GLY A 36 -7.38 4.97 22.81
N ILE A 37 -6.69 4.91 21.66
CA ILE A 37 -5.76 5.96 21.22
C ILE A 37 -6.47 6.79 20.13
N PRO A 38 -7.04 7.95 20.47
CA PRO A 38 -7.82 8.71 19.52
C PRO A 38 -6.92 9.28 18.41
N PHE A 39 -7.47 9.37 17.20
CA PHE A 39 -6.82 9.94 16.00
C PHE A 39 -5.62 9.18 15.43
N LEU A 40 -5.25 8.02 15.99
CA LEU A 40 -4.16 7.19 15.46
C LEU A 40 -4.74 6.07 14.58
N SER A 41 -4.73 6.28 13.26
CA SER A 41 -5.04 5.25 12.27
C SER A 41 -3.84 5.04 11.35
N VAL A 42 -3.76 3.85 10.73
CA VAL A 42 -2.64 3.48 9.85
C VAL A 42 -3.19 2.92 8.54
N ASN A 43 -2.85 3.56 7.43
CA ASN A 43 -3.23 3.08 6.11
C ASN A 43 -2.26 2.01 5.59
N LEU A 44 -2.53 0.75 5.94
CA LEU A 44 -1.74 -0.40 5.49
C LEU A 44 -1.82 -0.63 3.97
N ALA A 45 -2.94 -0.28 3.34
CA ALA A 45 -3.11 -0.42 1.90
C ALA A 45 -2.13 0.48 1.14
N PHE A 46 -1.96 1.74 1.55
CA PHE A 46 -0.98 2.66 0.96
C PHE A 46 0.46 2.11 1.05
N ILE A 47 0.82 1.56 2.21
CA ILE A 47 2.15 0.94 2.43
C ILE A 47 2.37 -0.23 1.48
N LEU A 48 1.39 -1.15 1.39
CA LEU A 48 1.46 -2.33 0.55
C LEU A 48 1.55 -1.95 -0.94
N ILE A 49 0.64 -1.09 -1.40
CA ILE A 49 0.60 -0.63 -2.79
C ILE A 49 1.93 0.01 -3.14
N PHE A 50 2.41 0.97 -2.34
CA PHE A 50 3.67 1.64 -2.62
C PHE A 50 4.86 0.68 -2.68
N PHE A 51 5.02 -0.19 -1.68
CA PHE A 51 6.17 -1.11 -1.63
C PHE A 51 6.18 -2.08 -2.82
N TRP A 52 5.05 -2.74 -3.07
CA TRP A 52 4.97 -3.77 -4.10
C TRP A 52 5.00 -3.18 -5.50
N THR A 53 4.32 -2.05 -5.72
CA THR A 53 4.43 -1.32 -6.99
C THR A 53 5.78 -0.64 -7.18
N LEU A 54 6.62 -0.47 -6.16
CA LEU A 54 8.01 -0.03 -6.34
C LEU A 54 8.94 -1.19 -6.69
N LYS A 55 8.83 -2.35 -6.02
CA LYS A 55 9.76 -3.49 -6.19
C LYS A 55 9.42 -4.44 -7.35
N ASN A 56 8.14 -4.73 -7.61
CA ASN A 56 7.76 -5.61 -8.73
C ASN A 56 6.28 -5.46 -9.15
N ILE A 57 6.04 -4.94 -10.35
CA ILE A 57 4.68 -4.65 -10.85
C ILE A 57 3.96 -5.90 -11.40
N GLU A 58 4.71 -6.88 -11.92
CA GLU A 58 4.14 -7.94 -12.78
C GLU A 58 3.17 -8.87 -12.04
N GLN A 59 3.27 -8.94 -10.71
CA GLN A 59 2.39 -9.75 -9.87
C GLN A 59 1.37 -8.92 -9.08
N PHE A 60 1.61 -7.61 -8.99
CA PHE A 60 0.76 -6.64 -8.32
C PHE A 60 0.05 -5.80 -9.41
N GLY A 61 -0.80 -6.47 -10.20
CA GLY A 61 -1.41 -5.86 -11.39
C GLY A 61 -2.33 -4.69 -11.03
N TYR A 62 -2.30 -3.62 -11.84
CA TYR A 62 -3.10 -2.40 -11.63
C TYR A 62 -4.61 -2.68 -11.49
N GLY A 63 -5.13 -3.67 -12.22
CA GLY A 63 -6.53 -4.08 -12.11
C GLY A 63 -6.93 -4.57 -10.72
N TYR A 64 -6.06 -5.32 -10.04
CA TYR A 64 -6.32 -5.77 -8.67
C TYR A 64 -6.29 -4.62 -7.66
N ILE A 65 -5.38 -3.66 -7.85
CA ILE A 65 -5.28 -2.46 -7.00
C ILE A 65 -6.53 -1.58 -7.18
N PHE A 66 -7.00 -1.44 -8.42
CA PHE A 66 -8.24 -0.74 -8.72
C PHE A 66 -9.46 -1.40 -8.06
N LEU A 67 -9.58 -2.73 -8.16
CA LEU A 67 -10.63 -3.50 -7.47
C LEU A 67 -10.53 -3.38 -5.96
N ALA A 68 -9.33 -3.42 -5.40
CA ALA A 68 -9.09 -3.21 -3.98
C ALA A 68 -9.58 -1.82 -3.54
N GLY A 69 -9.40 -0.78 -4.36
CA GLY A 69 -9.97 0.54 -4.08
C GLY A 69 -11.50 0.55 -4.02
N ILE A 70 -12.18 -0.15 -4.94
CA ILE A 70 -13.65 -0.23 -4.92
C ILE A 70 -14.14 -0.90 -3.64
N ILE A 71 -13.48 -2.01 -3.25
CA ILE A 71 -13.82 -2.71 -2.01
C ILE A 71 -13.57 -1.80 -0.80
N ASN A 72 -12.48 -1.03 -0.80
CA ASN A 72 -12.19 -0.07 0.28
C ASN A 72 -13.31 0.96 0.41
N ASP A 73 -13.79 1.52 -0.71
CA ASP A 73 -14.87 2.50 -0.67
C ASP A 73 -16.17 1.90 -0.10
N VAL A 74 -16.50 0.66 -0.47
CA VAL A 74 -17.67 -0.06 0.07
C VAL A 74 -17.55 -0.34 1.57
N VAL A 75 -16.37 -0.73 2.05
CA VAL A 75 -16.14 -1.07 3.47
C VAL A 75 -16.16 0.18 4.35
N THR A 76 -15.58 1.27 3.85
CA THR A 76 -15.39 2.52 4.62
C THR A 76 -16.57 3.48 4.50
N GLY A 77 -17.50 3.22 3.57
CA GLY A 77 -18.59 4.13 3.25
C GLY A 77 -18.13 5.38 2.50
N SER A 78 -16.93 5.36 1.93
CA SER A 78 -16.41 6.44 1.09
C SER A 78 -17.09 6.45 -0.28
N PRO A 79 -17.12 7.59 -0.99
CA PRO A 79 -17.65 7.65 -2.36
C PRO A 79 -16.98 6.63 -3.28
N LEU A 80 -17.79 5.87 -4.03
CA LEU A 80 -17.31 4.80 -4.90
C LEU A 80 -16.30 5.31 -5.94
N GLY A 81 -15.13 4.65 -6.00
CA GLY A 81 -14.06 4.91 -6.96
C GLY A 81 -13.03 5.92 -6.47
N LEU A 82 -13.25 6.56 -5.32
CA LEU A 82 -12.35 7.55 -4.77
C LEU A 82 -11.07 6.90 -4.22
N SER A 83 -11.17 5.82 -3.45
CA SER A 83 -9.98 5.06 -3.03
C SER A 83 -9.25 4.45 -4.22
N SER A 84 -9.97 3.94 -5.23
CA SER A 84 -9.37 3.42 -6.46
C SER A 84 -8.53 4.47 -7.18
N PHE A 85 -9.03 5.70 -7.29
CA PHE A 85 -8.29 6.80 -7.89
C PHE A 85 -7.00 7.11 -7.12
N LEU A 86 -7.08 7.21 -5.78
CA LEU A 86 -5.92 7.47 -4.94
C LEU A 86 -4.87 6.37 -5.02
N TYR A 87 -5.29 5.11 -4.98
CA TYR A 87 -4.40 3.96 -5.11
C TYR A 87 -3.68 3.95 -6.47
N MET A 88 -4.38 4.35 -7.54
CA MET A 88 -3.79 4.51 -8.86
C MET A 88 -2.80 5.68 -8.93
N LEU A 89 -3.02 6.78 -8.20
CA LEU A 89 -2.03 7.86 -8.09
C LEU A 89 -0.73 7.37 -7.43
N ILE A 90 -0.82 6.55 -6.37
CA ILE A 90 0.34 5.92 -5.75
C ILE A 90 1.09 5.06 -6.77
N CYS A 91 0.35 4.29 -7.57
CA CYS A 91 0.91 3.45 -8.64
C CYS A 91 1.67 4.25 -9.70
N VAL A 92 1.13 5.41 -10.11
CA VAL A 92 1.80 6.31 -11.07
C VAL A 92 3.07 6.89 -10.46
N ALA A 93 3.01 7.35 -9.20
CA ALA A 93 4.15 7.91 -8.50
C ALA A 93 5.29 6.89 -8.34
N THR A 94 4.98 5.64 -7.98
CA THR A 94 5.98 4.57 -7.81
C THR A 94 6.56 4.11 -9.14
N ALA A 95 5.76 4.04 -10.21
CA ALA A 95 6.25 3.74 -11.55
C ALA A 95 7.23 4.82 -12.05
N TYR A 96 6.91 6.09 -11.81
CA TYR A 96 7.79 7.21 -12.10
C TYR A 96 9.10 7.13 -11.29
N PHE A 97 9.01 6.90 -9.99
CA PHE A 97 10.18 6.82 -9.11
C PHE A 97 11.11 5.65 -9.42
N ARG A 98 10.54 4.51 -9.82
CA ARG A 98 11.31 3.35 -10.30
C ARG A 98 12.15 3.69 -11.53
N LYS A 99 11.64 4.53 -12.44
CA LYS A 99 12.36 4.95 -13.64
C LYS A 99 13.57 5.86 -13.33
N ILE A 100 13.47 6.67 -12.27
CA ILE A 100 14.55 7.59 -11.87
C ILE A 100 15.63 6.87 -11.04
N THR A 101 15.23 5.92 -10.20
CA THR A 101 16.14 5.30 -9.21
C THR A 101 16.96 4.15 -9.81
N LEU A 102 18.20 4.44 -10.20
CA LEU A 102 19.16 3.44 -10.72
C LEU A 102 19.71 2.46 -9.66
N ARG A 103 19.75 2.87 -8.38
CA ARG A 103 20.18 2.02 -7.25
C ARG A 103 19.18 2.15 -6.09
N PRO A 104 18.53 1.05 -5.66
CA PRO A 104 17.54 1.11 -4.58
C PRO A 104 18.23 1.42 -3.25
N ASN A 105 17.72 2.41 -2.52
CA ASN A 105 18.18 2.76 -1.18
C ASN A 105 16.98 3.02 -0.27
N ILE A 106 17.00 2.45 0.94
CA ILE A 106 15.91 2.57 1.92
C ILE A 106 15.57 4.03 2.23
N THR A 107 16.57 4.91 2.40
CA THR A 107 16.34 6.32 2.74
C THR A 107 15.65 7.08 1.61
N LYS A 108 16.00 6.77 0.35
CA LYS A 108 15.37 7.40 -0.82
C LYS A 108 13.94 6.92 -0.99
N ASP A 109 13.71 5.61 -0.85
CA ASP A 109 12.38 5.01 -0.92
C ASP A 109 11.47 5.56 0.20
N TRP A 110 12.00 5.71 1.41
CA TRP A 110 11.30 6.27 2.57
C TRP A 110 10.93 7.75 2.41
N LEU A 111 11.86 8.59 1.93
CA LEU A 111 11.58 10.01 1.70
C LEU A 111 10.58 10.20 0.54
N PHE A 112 10.71 9.40 -0.53
CA PHE A 112 9.75 9.45 -1.63
C PHE A 112 8.35 8.98 -1.23
N PHE A 113 8.27 8.01 -0.31
CA PHE A 113 7.00 7.58 0.28
C PHE A 113 6.29 8.75 0.96
N LEU A 114 6.99 9.52 1.81
CA LEU A 114 6.42 10.69 2.50
C LEU A 114 5.79 11.69 1.53
N ILE A 115 6.50 12.02 0.45
CA ILE A 115 6.03 12.96 -0.57
C ILE A 115 4.78 12.40 -1.25
N THR A 116 4.81 11.12 -1.61
CA THR A 116 3.72 10.46 -2.32
C THR A 116 2.45 10.41 -1.47
N ILE A 117 2.52 9.90 -0.24
CA ILE A 117 1.33 9.78 0.61
C ILE A 117 0.76 11.14 1.02
N SER A 118 1.63 12.15 1.21
CA SER A 118 1.17 13.49 1.56
C SER A 118 0.42 14.12 0.40
N CYS A 119 0.94 13.98 -0.83
CA CYS A 119 0.25 14.46 -2.03
C CYS A 119 -1.09 13.74 -2.24
N VAL A 120 -1.12 12.42 -2.09
CA VAL A 120 -2.34 11.62 -2.24
C VAL A 120 -3.38 11.98 -1.17
N ASN A 121 -2.97 12.17 0.09
CA ASN A 121 -3.88 12.60 1.16
C ASN A 121 -4.39 14.04 0.96
N SER A 122 -3.58 14.94 0.39
CA SER A 122 -4.06 16.27 0.01
C SER A 122 -5.11 16.19 -1.10
N ILE A 123 -4.89 15.35 -2.12
CA ILE A 123 -5.87 15.13 -3.19
C ILE A 123 -7.15 14.49 -2.64
N TYR A 124 -7.03 13.51 -1.74
CA TYR A 124 -8.15 12.92 -1.02
C TYR A 124 -9.00 13.98 -0.33
N TYR A 125 -8.37 14.84 0.46
CA TYR A 125 -9.06 15.92 1.17
C TYR A 125 -9.78 16.87 0.22
N ILE A 126 -9.12 17.29 -0.86
CA ILE A 126 -9.72 18.20 -1.85
C ILE A 126 -10.94 17.56 -2.50
N ILE A 127 -10.82 16.32 -2.98
CA ILE A 127 -11.94 15.64 -3.66
C ILE A 127 -13.10 15.45 -2.69
N SER A 128 -12.85 14.90 -1.50
CA SER A 128 -13.90 14.62 -0.53
C SER A 128 -14.58 15.88 0.01
N SER A 129 -13.83 16.95 0.23
CA SER A 129 -14.37 18.22 0.76
C SER A 129 -15.14 19.00 -0.31
N TYR A 130 -14.61 19.15 -1.52
CA TYR A 130 -15.21 20.01 -2.54
C TYR A 130 -16.27 19.31 -3.43
N PHE A 131 -16.16 18.00 -3.65
CA PHE A 131 -17.09 17.28 -4.55
C PHE A 131 -18.17 16.51 -3.79
N PHE A 132 -17.86 16.02 -2.59
CA PHE A 132 -18.74 15.15 -1.83
C PHE A 132 -19.23 15.76 -0.51
N ASP A 133 -18.84 17.00 -0.21
CA ASP A 133 -19.18 17.73 1.03
C ASP A 133 -18.95 16.92 2.31
N VAL A 134 -17.94 16.03 2.30
CA VAL A 134 -17.61 15.18 3.45
C VAL A 134 -16.70 15.95 4.41
N SER A 135 -17.17 16.14 5.64
CA SER A 135 -16.39 16.78 6.71
C SER A 135 -15.31 15.85 7.24
N ILE A 136 -14.07 16.02 6.77
CA ILE A 136 -12.90 15.28 7.25
C ILE A 136 -12.16 16.12 8.31
N ASP A 137 -11.89 15.54 9.48
CA ASP A 137 -11.02 16.17 10.48
C ASP A 137 -9.57 16.21 10.00
N TYR A 138 -9.04 17.42 9.84
CA TYR A 138 -7.65 17.64 9.45
C TYR A 138 -6.64 17.03 10.43
N ARG A 139 -6.95 17.01 11.73
CA ARG A 139 -6.07 16.43 12.76
C ARG A 139 -5.94 14.92 12.58
N PHE A 140 -7.05 14.27 12.24
CA PHE A 140 -7.08 12.85 11.92
C PHE A 140 -6.23 12.55 10.68
N LEU A 141 -6.43 13.32 9.59
CA LEU A 141 -5.70 13.11 8.34
C LEU A 141 -4.18 13.27 8.53
N LEU A 142 -3.75 14.33 9.25
CA LEU A 142 -2.34 14.59 9.52
C LEU A 142 -1.71 13.47 10.36
N THR A 143 -2.40 13.05 11.43
CA THR A 143 -1.91 12.02 12.34
C THR A 143 -1.81 10.67 11.64
N ASN A 144 -2.83 10.31 10.84
CA ASN A 144 -2.82 9.11 10.01
C ASN A 144 -1.67 9.13 8.99
N ASN A 145 -1.43 10.27 8.31
CA ASN A 145 -0.33 10.42 7.36
C ASN A 145 1.04 10.22 8.03
N LEU A 146 1.26 10.85 9.19
CA LEU A 146 2.50 10.72 9.95
C LEU A 146 2.70 9.31 10.51
N ALA A 147 1.65 8.69 11.06
CA ALA A 147 1.71 7.32 11.56
C ALA A 147 2.04 6.32 10.44
N THR A 148 1.34 6.44 9.30
CA THR A 148 1.58 5.62 8.11
C THR A 148 3.02 5.77 7.60
N PHE A 149 3.54 7.00 7.57
CA PHE A 149 4.93 7.28 7.20
C PHE A 149 5.96 6.61 8.12
N LEU A 150 5.76 6.72 9.45
CA LEU A 150 6.68 6.11 10.42
C LEU A 150 6.65 4.59 10.34
N ILE A 151 5.45 4.02 10.25
CA ILE A 151 5.22 2.57 10.20
C ILE A 151 5.76 1.96 8.90
N PHE A 152 5.74 2.71 7.80
CA PHE A 152 6.34 2.27 6.53
C PHE A 152 7.80 1.84 6.68
N PHE A 153 8.59 2.50 7.54
CA PHE A 153 9.99 2.11 7.76
C PHE A 153 10.10 0.67 8.29
N LEU A 154 9.25 0.30 9.25
CA LEU A 154 9.21 -1.07 9.81
C LEU A 154 8.78 -2.08 8.74
N PHE A 155 7.68 -1.80 8.04
CA PHE A 155 7.16 -2.67 6.99
C PHE A 155 8.14 -2.82 5.81
N TYR A 156 8.89 -1.77 5.48
CA TYR A 156 9.91 -1.84 4.44
C TYR A 156 10.96 -2.91 4.78
N ILE A 157 11.42 -2.98 6.03
CA ILE A 157 12.41 -3.98 6.47
C ILE A 157 11.82 -5.39 6.32
N ILE A 158 10.59 -5.60 6.81
CA ILE A 158 9.90 -6.89 6.78
C ILE A 158 9.65 -7.34 5.33
N PHE A 159 9.06 -6.48 4.51
CA PHE A 159 8.74 -6.79 3.12
C PHE A 159 9.99 -6.93 2.26
N ASN A 160 11.07 -6.20 2.53
CA ASN A 160 12.33 -6.38 1.81
C ASN A 160 12.99 -7.72 2.16
N ALA A 161 12.93 -8.16 3.41
CA ALA A 161 13.39 -9.50 3.81
C ALA A 161 12.57 -10.60 3.11
N TYR A 162 11.26 -10.43 3.08
CA TYR A 162 10.34 -11.32 2.36
C TYR A 162 10.62 -11.33 0.84
N TYR A 163 10.80 -10.15 0.24
CA TYR A 163 11.11 -9.99 -1.18
C TYR A 163 12.40 -10.73 -1.55
N LYS A 164 13.47 -10.55 -0.78
CA LYS A 164 14.75 -11.22 -1.01
C LYS A 164 14.65 -12.74 -0.94
N LYS A 165 13.80 -13.28 -0.06
CA LYS A 165 13.65 -14.73 0.15
C LYS A 165 12.87 -15.42 -0.97
N PHE A 166 11.82 -14.78 -1.49
CA PHE A 166 10.87 -15.43 -2.41
C PHE A 166 10.99 -14.97 -3.86
N PHE A 167 11.53 -13.76 -4.10
CA PHE A 167 11.57 -13.12 -5.43
C PHE A 167 12.95 -12.93 -6.01
N ARG A 168 13.99 -12.77 -5.18
CA ARG A 168 15.35 -12.75 -5.70
C ARG A 168 15.68 -14.15 -6.18
N LYS A 169 15.83 -14.33 -7.50
CA LYS A 169 16.53 -15.51 -8.03
C LYS A 169 17.87 -15.57 -7.30
N SER A 170 18.22 -16.73 -6.77
CA SER A 170 19.63 -17.00 -6.49
C SER A 170 20.32 -16.87 -7.83
N ASP A 171 21.00 -15.75 -8.05
CA ASP A 171 22.02 -15.67 -9.08
C ASP A 171 23.08 -16.67 -8.64
N VAL A 172 23.00 -17.88 -9.20
CA VAL A 172 24.09 -18.84 -9.25
C VAL A 172 24.82 -18.54 -10.55
#